data_AF-A0A1D3JIX5-F1
#
_entry.id   AF-A0A1D3JIX5-F1
#
_cell.length_a   1.000
_cell.length_b   1.000
_cell.length_c   1.000
_cell.angle_alpha   90.00
_cell.angle_beta   90.00
_cell.angle_gamma   90.00
#
_symmetry.space_group_name_H-M   'P 1'
#
loop_
_entity.id
_entity.type
_entity.pdbx_description
1 polymer ?
#
loop_
_entity_poly.entity_id
_entity_poly.type
_entity_poly.pdbx_seq_one_letter_code
_entity_poly.pdbx_strand_id
1 'polypeptide(L)'
;MNGKMKYFILINTVAFILYSLACSNNEYMCIFDKSLDNKDSAHKTFSFRTNRLLRENKDKGKSKKDDVKENDRTKGKGKRKGKSKSNQGFKLTKKQKRSVLNRCFGGIDKTLEKQVGAAYASISDYKTCKDTGTKKKLMKTACKKSLLVLLGPFILIAIAVAFALAGAYGSMEGMYSGTAISGFLSILESFFMYKKYKKASKQETTVEAGAGGKAGEGEGSGLGILGGFGGVLGNALEGLGGIGGIGNMLGISGENHSEHGENHSEHGENHSEHGQNGEDDEEDEEKEDDDDEEEEKEREMEREREREREERKREREREERKRERERKERKREREREMERERERKEREREMEKERERELERQREDEEREREMEKERERELERQREDEEEEKWKERRREKRKRNGKRKRKRKKDKEKMKKEKEKWKKKDKEKMKKEKEKEKWKKKEKEN
;
A
#
# COMPACT_ATOMS: atom_id res chain seq x y z
N MET A 1 13.43 -37.46 4.71
CA MET A 1 13.18 -36.31 5.61
C MET A 1 12.09 -36.68 6.61
N ASN A 2 12.40 -36.66 7.90
CA ASN A 2 11.54 -37.16 8.99
C ASN A 2 10.15 -36.51 8.97
N GLY A 3 9.08 -37.31 9.06
CA GLY A 3 7.68 -36.85 9.02
C GLY A 3 7.36 -35.70 9.99
N LYS A 4 8.10 -35.58 11.09
CA LYS A 4 8.01 -34.47 12.06
C LYS A 4 8.22 -33.09 11.43
N MET A 5 9.04 -32.97 10.39
CA MET A 5 9.27 -31.68 9.72
C MET A 5 8.07 -31.27 8.85
N LYS A 6 7.34 -32.24 8.27
CA LYS A 6 6.12 -31.97 7.48
C LYS A 6 4.99 -31.45 8.36
N TYR A 7 4.79 -32.04 9.55
CA TYR A 7 3.78 -31.56 10.50
C TYR A 7 4.08 -30.14 11.00
N PHE A 8 5.36 -29.80 11.24
CA PHE A 8 5.74 -28.46 11.67
C PHE A 8 5.46 -27.40 10.60
N ILE A 9 5.73 -27.72 9.33
CA ILE A 9 5.40 -26.82 8.21
C ILE A 9 3.88 -26.68 8.10
N LEU A 10 3.13 -27.79 8.12
CA LEU A 10 1.68 -27.79 8.04
C LEU A 10 1.04 -26.94 9.15
N ILE A 11 1.46 -27.11 10.40
CA ILE A 11 0.94 -26.36 11.55
C ILE A 11 1.24 -24.86 11.41
N ASN A 12 2.44 -24.48 10.99
CA ASN A 12 2.77 -23.06 10.77
C ASN A 12 1.97 -22.47 9.59
N THR A 13 1.76 -23.22 8.53
CA THR A 13 0.93 -22.78 7.39
C THR A 13 -0.52 -22.59 7.81
N VAL A 14 -1.09 -23.52 8.58
CA VAL A 14 -2.46 -23.39 9.10
C VAL A 14 -2.57 -22.22 10.08
N ALA A 15 -1.60 -22.04 10.98
CA ALA A 15 -1.58 -20.89 11.89
C ALA A 15 -1.47 -19.56 11.13
N PHE A 16 -0.69 -19.51 10.06
CA PHE A 16 -0.57 -18.33 9.20
C PHE A 16 -1.87 -18.04 8.44
N ILE A 17 -2.54 -19.07 7.88
CA ILE A 17 -3.83 -18.92 7.21
C ILE A 17 -4.90 -18.44 8.19
N LEU A 18 -4.98 -19.03 9.39
CA LEU A 18 -5.92 -18.59 10.43
C LEU A 18 -5.63 -17.17 10.91
N TYR A 19 -4.36 -16.80 11.02
CA TYR A 19 -3.95 -15.42 11.32
C TYR A 19 -4.36 -14.45 10.22
N SER A 20 -4.10 -14.79 8.94
CA SER A 20 -4.54 -13.99 7.80
C SER A 20 -6.06 -13.88 7.72
N LEU A 21 -6.80 -14.96 7.96
CA LEU A 21 -8.27 -14.93 8.02
C LEU A 21 -8.77 -14.08 9.19
N ALA A 22 -8.14 -14.16 10.36
CA ALA A 22 -8.48 -13.29 11.49
C ALA A 22 -8.17 -11.81 11.18
N CYS A 23 -7.07 -11.52 10.50
CA CYS A 23 -6.76 -10.17 10.00
C CYS A 23 -7.80 -9.69 8.99
N SER A 24 -8.12 -10.49 7.96
CA SER A 24 -9.11 -10.13 6.94
C SER A 24 -10.54 -10.02 7.48
N ASN A 25 -10.93 -10.86 8.45
CA ASN A 25 -12.25 -10.79 9.08
C ASN A 25 -12.35 -9.55 10.00
N ASN A 26 -11.24 -9.16 10.64
CA ASN A 26 -11.16 -7.89 11.38
C ASN A 26 -11.16 -6.69 10.42
N GLU A 27 -10.49 -6.75 9.27
CA GLU A 27 -10.61 -5.72 8.22
C GLU A 27 -12.07 -5.60 7.75
N TYR A 28 -12.75 -6.73 7.51
CA TYR A 28 -14.16 -6.74 7.11
C TYR A 28 -15.06 -6.11 8.18
N MET A 29 -14.85 -6.43 9.46
CA MET A 29 -15.58 -5.82 10.57
C MET A 29 -15.25 -4.34 10.77
N CYS A 30 -14.00 -3.93 10.57
CA CYS A 30 -13.58 -2.53 10.67
C CYS A 30 -14.09 -1.67 9.50
N ILE A 31 -14.27 -2.25 8.30
CA ILE A 31 -14.87 -1.56 7.14
C ILE A 31 -16.38 -1.33 7.35
N PHE A 32 -17.06 -2.21 8.10
CA PHE A 32 -18.48 -2.05 8.40
C PHE A 32 -18.80 -1.24 9.67
N ASP A 33 -17.81 -0.88 10.48
CA ASP A 33 -18.02 0.02 11.63
C ASP A 33 -17.97 1.49 11.18
N LYS A 34 -19.09 1.95 10.61
CA LYS A 34 -19.36 3.33 10.11
C LYS A 34 -19.14 4.47 11.13
N SER A 35 -18.67 4.19 12.34
CA SER A 35 -18.55 5.16 13.43
C SER A 35 -17.18 5.86 13.55
N LEU A 36 -16.16 5.43 12.80
CA LEU A 36 -14.78 5.92 12.99
C LEU A 36 -14.13 6.66 11.82
N ASP A 37 -14.80 6.86 10.67
CA ASP A 37 -14.25 7.67 9.57
C ASP A 37 -14.42 9.18 9.84
N ASN A 38 -13.72 9.65 10.88
CA ASN A 38 -13.65 11.05 11.29
C ASN A 38 -12.50 11.79 10.57
N LYS A 39 -12.24 11.44 9.31
CA LYS A 39 -11.21 12.08 8.46
C LYS A 39 -11.52 13.57 8.21
N ASP A 40 -12.79 13.97 8.30
CA ASP A 40 -13.21 15.37 8.16
C ASP A 40 -12.78 16.29 9.31
N SER A 41 -12.55 15.75 10.50
CA SER A 41 -12.20 16.56 11.69
C SER A 41 -10.78 17.14 11.59
N ALA A 42 -9.84 16.37 11.03
CA ALA A 42 -8.46 16.81 10.84
C ALA A 42 -8.36 17.88 9.74
N HIS A 43 -9.12 17.72 8.65
CA HIS A 43 -9.14 18.68 7.55
C HIS A 43 -9.84 19.99 7.94
N LYS A 44 -10.94 19.93 8.70
CA LYS A 44 -11.61 21.11 9.29
C LYS A 44 -10.67 21.88 10.22
N THR A 45 -9.86 21.19 11.03
CA THR A 45 -8.92 21.84 11.96
C THR A 45 -7.75 22.52 11.24
N PHE A 46 -7.27 21.96 10.12
CA PHE A 46 -6.23 22.57 9.29
C PHE A 46 -6.78 23.78 8.52
N SER A 47 -7.96 23.66 7.89
CA SER A 47 -8.65 24.75 7.20
C SER A 47 -8.96 25.94 8.12
N PHE A 48 -9.39 25.70 9.36
CA PHE A 48 -9.63 26.77 10.34
C PHE A 48 -8.34 27.53 10.71
N ARG A 49 -7.21 26.82 10.74
CA ARG A 49 -5.90 27.38 11.10
C ARG A 49 -5.33 28.22 9.96
N THR A 50 -5.49 27.78 8.71
CA THR A 50 -5.09 28.52 7.51
C THR A 50 -5.94 29.77 7.30
N ASN A 51 -7.26 29.67 7.49
CA ASN A 51 -8.17 30.82 7.36
C ASN A 51 -7.97 31.89 8.44
N ARG A 52 -7.54 31.49 9.65
CA ARG A 52 -7.18 32.43 10.72
C ARG A 52 -5.91 33.22 10.38
N LEU A 53 -4.89 32.56 9.83
CA LEU A 53 -3.63 33.22 9.43
C LEU A 53 -3.85 34.19 8.26
N LEU A 54 -4.74 33.86 7.32
CA LEU A 54 -5.10 34.74 6.21
C LEU A 54 -5.87 35.99 6.66
N ARG A 55 -6.71 35.91 7.70
CA ARG A 55 -7.41 37.07 8.29
C ARG A 55 -6.46 37.97 9.08
N GLU A 56 -5.58 37.39 9.89
CA GLU A 56 -4.61 38.18 10.69
C GLU A 56 -3.60 38.97 9.84
N ASN A 57 -3.42 38.61 8.56
CA ASN A 57 -2.61 39.37 7.60
C ASN A 57 -3.38 40.45 6.83
N LYS A 58 -4.71 40.33 6.66
CA LYS A 58 -5.53 41.34 5.97
C LYS A 58 -5.75 42.61 6.79
N ASP A 59 -5.75 42.50 8.12
CA ASP A 59 -6.01 43.65 9.01
C ASP A 59 -4.78 44.54 9.25
N LYS A 60 -3.58 44.15 8.78
CA LYS A 60 -2.36 44.95 8.91
C LYS A 60 -2.12 45.93 7.74
N GLY A 61 -2.97 45.92 6.71
CA GLY A 61 -2.76 46.69 5.48
C GLY A 61 -3.61 47.95 5.31
N LYS A 62 -4.50 48.29 6.25
CA LYS A 62 -5.45 49.42 6.07
C LYS A 62 -5.49 50.37 7.26
N SER A 63 -4.42 51.13 7.48
CA SER A 63 -4.53 52.43 8.16
C SER A 63 -3.34 53.33 7.85
N LYS A 64 -3.32 53.96 6.67
CA LYS A 64 -2.63 55.25 6.44
C LYS A 64 -2.98 55.82 5.06
N LYS A 65 -4.01 56.65 5.03
CA LYS A 65 -4.31 57.72 4.06
C LYS A 65 -5.57 58.39 4.59
N ASP A 66 -5.78 59.68 4.56
CA ASP A 66 -4.99 60.92 4.51
C ASP A 66 -6.02 61.90 5.06
N ASP A 67 -5.66 62.80 5.97
CA ASP A 67 -6.42 64.04 6.14
C ASP A 67 -5.49 65.08 6.78
N VAL A 68 -4.84 65.80 5.87
CA VAL A 68 -4.20 67.08 6.12
C VAL A 68 -5.34 68.11 6.19
N LYS A 69 -5.51 68.75 7.35
CA LYS A 69 -6.03 70.12 7.46
C LYS A 69 -5.45 70.80 8.70
N GLU A 70 -4.38 71.53 8.44
CA GLU A 70 -4.07 72.87 8.92
C GLU A 70 -5.06 73.48 9.95
N ASN A 71 -4.59 73.70 11.19
CA ASN A 71 -4.63 75.02 11.82
C ASN A 71 -3.92 75.04 13.19
N ASP A 72 -2.85 75.82 13.20
CA ASP A 72 -2.43 76.86 14.16
C ASP A 72 -2.60 76.71 15.69
N ARG A 73 -1.48 77.02 16.36
CA ARG A 73 -1.28 77.51 17.75
C ARG A 73 -1.83 76.66 18.90
N THR A 74 -0.89 76.10 19.68
CA THR A 74 -0.56 76.64 21.02
C THR A 74 0.60 75.89 21.67
N LYS A 75 1.50 76.66 22.28
CA LYS A 75 2.65 76.21 23.08
C LYS A 75 2.15 75.42 24.31
N GLY A 76 2.71 74.23 24.52
CA GLY A 76 2.50 73.46 25.75
C GLY A 76 3.63 72.48 26.00
N LYS A 77 4.69 72.94 26.67
CA LYS A 77 5.78 72.09 27.17
C LYS A 77 5.22 71.08 28.19
N GLY A 78 5.28 69.79 27.85
CA GLY A 78 4.88 68.70 28.75
C GLY A 78 5.75 67.46 28.56
N LYS A 79 6.94 67.44 29.17
CA LYS A 79 7.77 66.23 29.34
C LYS A 79 6.98 65.20 30.17
N ARG A 80 6.49 64.12 29.54
CA ARG A 80 6.13 62.88 30.26
C ARG A 80 6.84 61.69 29.63
N LYS A 81 7.86 61.21 30.34
CA LYS A 81 8.54 59.93 30.11
C LYS A 81 7.54 58.79 30.40
N GLY A 82 6.93 58.23 29.37
CA GLY A 82 6.19 56.97 29.45
C GLY A 82 7.12 55.81 29.12
N LYS A 83 7.57 55.06 30.14
CA LYS A 83 8.28 53.78 29.98
C LYS A 83 7.35 52.77 29.31
N SER A 84 7.58 52.52 28.02
CA SER A 84 7.04 51.38 27.29
C SER A 84 7.61 50.08 27.87
N LYS A 85 6.81 49.36 28.67
CA LYS A 85 7.10 47.97 29.04
C LYS A 85 6.82 47.10 27.82
N SER A 86 7.89 46.57 27.26
CA SER A 86 7.89 45.63 26.15
C SER A 86 7.03 44.41 26.48
N ASN A 87 6.21 44.03 25.51
CA ASN A 87 5.46 42.79 25.49
C ASN A 87 6.43 41.60 25.58
N GLN A 88 6.44 40.96 26.75
CA GLN A 88 7.09 39.69 26.96
C GLN A 88 6.28 38.63 26.18
N GLY A 89 6.79 38.26 25.01
CA GLY A 89 6.21 37.25 24.15
C GLY A 89 6.06 35.92 24.89
N PHE A 90 4.81 35.56 25.17
CA PHE A 90 4.44 34.28 25.73
C PHE A 90 4.65 33.19 24.66
N LYS A 91 5.87 32.63 24.62
CA LYS A 91 6.19 31.44 23.82
C LYS A 91 5.42 30.24 24.39
N LEU A 92 4.22 30.01 23.87
CA LEU A 92 3.48 28.77 24.03
C LEU A 92 4.27 27.64 23.34
N THR A 93 5.17 27.02 24.09
CA THR A 93 5.79 25.75 23.71
C THR A 93 4.68 24.71 23.66
N LYS A 94 4.20 24.40 22.46
CA LYS A 94 3.34 23.24 22.22
C LYS A 94 4.16 21.98 22.47
N LYS A 95 4.33 21.60 23.74
CA LYS A 95 4.68 20.24 24.13
C LYS A 95 3.50 19.36 23.76
N GLN A 96 3.56 18.88 22.52
CA GLN A 96 2.69 17.87 21.96
C GLN A 96 2.72 16.68 22.91
N LYS A 97 1.64 16.50 23.68
CA LYS A 97 1.44 15.35 24.56
C LYS A 97 1.33 14.11 23.67
N ARG A 98 2.48 13.58 23.23
CA ARG A 98 2.56 12.20 22.72
C ARG A 98 2.02 11.33 23.85
N SER A 99 0.92 10.63 23.56
CA SER A 99 0.25 9.74 24.50
C SER A 99 1.29 8.81 25.14
N VAL A 100 1.11 8.51 26.43
CA VAL A 100 1.98 7.60 27.18
C VAL A 100 2.13 6.25 26.44
N LEU A 101 1.07 5.83 25.75
CA LEU A 101 1.03 4.64 24.89
C LEU A 101 2.13 4.66 23.80
N ASN A 102 2.34 5.77 23.10
CA ASN A 102 3.36 5.83 22.04
C ASN A 102 4.80 5.68 22.57
N ARG A 103 5.04 5.95 23.86
CA ARG A 103 6.34 5.66 24.48
C ARG A 103 6.51 4.18 24.82
N CYS A 104 5.44 3.51 25.23
CA CYS A 104 5.45 2.07 25.52
C CYS A 104 5.71 1.25 24.25
N PHE A 105 5.01 1.55 23.15
CA PHE A 105 5.21 0.84 21.88
C PHE A 105 6.62 1.03 21.31
N GLY A 106 7.14 2.27 21.32
CA GLY A 106 8.50 2.52 20.84
C GLY A 106 9.60 1.81 21.65
N GLY A 107 9.31 1.42 22.90
CA GLY A 107 10.20 0.56 23.69
C GLY A 107 10.15 -0.90 23.26
N ILE A 108 8.95 -1.42 22.97
CA ILE A 108 8.75 -2.80 22.51
C ILE A 108 9.42 -3.01 21.16
N ASP A 109 9.26 -2.06 20.23
CA ASP A 109 9.81 -2.15 18.88
C ASP A 109 11.34 -2.22 18.88
N LYS A 110 12.00 -1.36 19.66
CA LYS A 110 13.46 -1.38 19.81
C LYS A 110 13.95 -2.68 20.42
N THR A 111 13.18 -3.26 21.34
CA THR A 111 13.54 -4.52 22.00
C THR A 111 13.40 -5.69 21.02
N LEU A 112 12.31 -5.74 20.24
CA LEU A 112 12.11 -6.74 19.19
C LEU A 112 13.15 -6.61 18.07
N GLU A 113 13.46 -5.39 17.62
CA GLU A 113 14.49 -5.16 16.60
C GLU A 113 15.87 -5.62 17.09
N LYS A 114 16.20 -5.34 18.35
CA LYS A 114 17.44 -5.84 18.98
C LYS A 114 17.48 -7.37 19.07
N GLN A 115 16.36 -8.01 19.42
CA GLN A 115 16.29 -9.48 19.50
C GLN A 115 16.38 -10.14 18.11
N VAL A 116 15.69 -9.59 17.10
CA VAL A 116 15.78 -10.07 15.71
C VAL A 116 17.20 -9.90 15.18
N GLY A 117 17.83 -8.75 15.41
CA GLY A 117 19.23 -8.52 15.03
C GLY A 117 20.19 -9.50 15.70
N ALA A 118 20.02 -9.76 17.00
CA ALA A 118 20.84 -10.71 17.74
C ALA A 118 20.65 -12.17 17.28
N ALA A 119 19.43 -12.55 16.86
CA ALA A 119 19.15 -13.87 16.30
C ALA A 119 19.79 -14.00 14.91
N TYR A 120 19.66 -12.99 14.05
CA TYR A 120 20.25 -12.99 12.71
C TYR A 120 21.78 -13.08 12.76
N ALA A 121 22.42 -12.30 13.64
CA ALA A 121 23.86 -12.38 13.86
C ALA A 121 24.29 -13.80 14.26
N SER A 122 23.60 -14.44 15.22
CA SER A 122 23.95 -15.80 15.64
C SER A 122 23.68 -16.88 14.58
N ILE A 123 22.70 -16.68 13.69
CA ILE A 123 22.48 -17.55 12.52
C ILE A 123 23.62 -17.36 11.51
N SER A 124 24.06 -16.11 11.29
CA SER A 124 25.18 -15.80 10.41
C SER A 124 26.48 -16.44 10.92
N ASP A 125 26.79 -16.28 12.20
CA ASP A 125 27.98 -16.89 12.84
C ASP A 125 27.96 -18.42 12.72
N TYR A 126 26.78 -19.03 12.87
CA TYR A 126 26.61 -20.47 12.68
C TYR A 126 26.88 -20.90 11.23
N LYS A 127 26.48 -20.10 10.24
CA LYS A 127 26.70 -20.39 8.81
C LYS A 127 28.16 -20.24 8.40
N THR A 128 28.88 -19.28 8.97
CA THR A 128 30.29 -18.99 8.63
C THR A 128 31.30 -19.86 9.39
N CYS A 129 30.88 -20.51 10.47
CA CYS A 129 31.75 -21.37 11.28
C CYS A 129 32.08 -22.71 10.60
N LYS A 130 33.38 -22.96 10.37
CA LYS A 130 33.92 -24.21 9.79
C LYS A 130 34.24 -25.29 10.82
N ASP A 131 34.51 -24.93 12.07
CA ASP A 131 34.88 -25.87 13.14
C ASP A 131 33.65 -26.63 13.68
N THR A 132 33.71 -27.96 13.65
CA THR A 132 32.62 -28.86 14.03
C THR A 132 32.31 -28.82 15.53
N GLY A 133 33.31 -28.55 16.38
CA GLY A 133 33.14 -28.49 17.84
C GLY A 133 32.37 -27.25 18.28
N THR A 134 32.74 -26.08 17.75
CA THR A 134 32.07 -24.81 18.01
C THR A 134 30.72 -24.69 17.31
N LYS A 135 30.55 -25.31 16.13
CA LYS A 135 29.28 -25.32 15.38
C LYS A 135 28.10 -25.89 16.17
N LYS A 136 28.30 -26.94 16.98
CA LYS A 136 27.24 -27.48 17.87
C LYS A 136 26.80 -26.49 18.95
N LYS A 137 27.74 -25.72 19.52
CA LYS A 137 27.43 -24.69 20.53
C LYS A 137 26.71 -23.50 19.89
N LEU A 138 27.17 -23.04 18.72
CA LEU A 138 26.54 -21.96 17.95
C LEU A 138 25.12 -22.33 17.51
N MET A 139 24.88 -23.58 17.10
CA MET A 139 23.55 -24.06 16.74
C MET A 139 22.56 -23.96 17.90
N LYS A 140 22.95 -24.37 19.11
CA LYS A 140 22.10 -24.25 20.32
C LYS A 140 21.78 -22.78 20.63
N THR A 141 22.77 -21.90 20.50
CA THR A 141 22.59 -20.45 20.74
C THR A 141 21.68 -19.81 19.69
N ALA A 142 21.90 -20.11 18.40
CA ALA A 142 21.06 -19.61 17.30
C ALA A 142 19.62 -20.11 17.42
N CYS A 143 19.43 -21.39 17.78
CA CYS A 143 18.10 -21.97 18.02
C CYS A 143 17.39 -21.30 19.20
N LYS A 144 18.07 -21.12 20.35
CA LYS A 144 17.50 -20.45 21.53
C LYS A 144 17.09 -19.01 21.23
N LYS A 145 17.92 -18.24 20.51
CA LYS A 145 17.59 -16.86 20.14
C LYS A 145 16.45 -16.78 19.12
N SER A 146 16.43 -17.69 18.14
CA SER A 146 15.34 -17.76 17.15
C SER A 146 14.01 -18.14 17.81
N LEU A 147 14.05 -19.07 18.76
CA LEU A 147 12.88 -19.45 19.56
C LEU A 147 12.34 -18.29 20.39
N LEU A 148 13.22 -17.48 21.00
CA LEU A 148 12.81 -16.27 21.73
C LEU A 148 12.14 -15.23 20.81
N VAL A 149 12.68 -15.02 19.60
CA VAL A 149 12.08 -14.12 18.61
C VAL A 149 10.70 -14.62 18.16
N LEU A 150 10.52 -15.94 18.03
CA LEU A 150 9.25 -16.54 17.67
C LEU A 150 8.23 -16.49 18.83
N LEU A 151 8.63 -16.83 20.06
CA LEU A 151 7.73 -16.88 21.21
C LEU A 151 7.37 -15.50 21.77
N GLY A 152 8.23 -14.49 21.60
CA GLY A 152 8.03 -13.14 22.13
C GLY A 152 6.67 -12.52 21.76
N PRO A 153 6.29 -12.48 20.47
CA PRO A 153 4.98 -12.01 20.04
C PRO A 153 3.81 -12.81 20.63
N PHE A 154 3.92 -14.15 20.71
CA PHE A 154 2.86 -14.98 21.29
C PHE A 154 2.65 -14.70 22.78
N ILE A 155 3.71 -14.47 23.54
CA ILE A 155 3.61 -14.11 24.96
C ILE A 155 2.95 -12.73 25.11
N LEU A 156 3.30 -11.75 24.27
CA LEU A 156 2.67 -10.43 24.29
C LEU A 156 1.18 -10.50 23.93
N ILE A 157 0.81 -11.31 22.93
CA ILE A 157 -0.59 -11.54 22.55
C ILE A 157 -1.32 -12.24 23.69
N ALA A 158 -0.75 -13.28 24.30
CA ALA A 158 -1.34 -13.99 25.42
C ALA A 158 -1.58 -13.05 26.63
N ILE A 159 -0.64 -12.15 26.93
CA ILE A 159 -0.81 -11.12 27.96
C ILE A 159 -1.94 -10.15 27.58
N ALA A 160 -1.99 -9.67 26.33
CA ALA A 160 -3.05 -8.78 25.87
C ALA A 160 -4.44 -9.44 25.95
N VAL A 161 -4.54 -10.71 25.55
CA VAL A 161 -5.77 -11.52 25.66
C VAL A 161 -6.14 -11.74 27.12
N ALA A 162 -5.18 -12.04 28.00
CA ALA A 162 -5.44 -12.19 29.43
C ALA A 162 -5.97 -10.89 30.06
N PHE A 163 -5.42 -9.72 29.69
CA PHE A 163 -5.95 -8.42 30.13
C PHE A 163 -7.34 -8.13 29.57
N ALA A 164 -7.60 -8.47 28.30
CA ALA A 164 -8.91 -8.33 27.68
C ALA A 164 -9.96 -9.21 28.39
N LEU A 165 -9.63 -10.47 28.68
CA LEU A 165 -10.48 -11.40 29.41
C LEU A 165 -10.68 -10.95 30.86
N ALA A 166 -9.62 -10.58 31.58
CA ALA A 166 -9.74 -10.06 32.95
C ALA A 166 -10.60 -8.79 33.01
N GLY A 167 -10.52 -7.91 32.00
CA GLY A 167 -11.39 -6.75 31.87
C GLY A 167 -12.85 -7.12 31.56
N ALA A 168 -13.08 -8.16 30.75
CA ALA A 168 -14.42 -8.65 30.42
C ALA A 168 -15.10 -9.37 31.61
N TYR A 169 -14.35 -10.10 32.42
CA TYR A 169 -14.87 -10.80 33.61
C TYR A 169 -14.94 -9.92 34.86
N GLY A 170 -14.28 -8.75 34.87
CA GLY A 170 -14.08 -7.93 36.06
C GLY A 170 -15.14 -6.85 36.37
N SER A 171 -16.02 -6.47 35.43
CA SER A 171 -17.11 -5.51 35.73
C SER A 171 -18.18 -5.49 34.65
N MET A 172 -19.44 -5.60 35.05
CA MET A 172 -20.65 -5.49 34.21
C MET A 172 -20.92 -4.08 33.64
N GLU A 173 -19.93 -3.19 33.58
CA GLU A 173 -20.03 -1.89 32.90
C GLU A 173 -19.24 -1.91 31.58
N GLY A 174 -19.68 -2.80 30.69
CA GLY A 174 -18.99 -3.20 29.46
C GLY A 174 -19.17 -2.28 28.25
N MET A 175 -18.66 -1.05 28.29
CA MET A 175 -18.56 -0.21 27.07
C MET A 175 -17.15 0.32 26.75
N TYR A 176 -16.16 0.16 27.64
CA TYR A 176 -14.83 0.75 27.45
C TYR A 176 -13.72 -0.25 27.06
N SER A 177 -13.95 -1.56 27.12
CA SER A 177 -12.92 -2.56 26.79
C SER A 177 -12.76 -2.79 25.28
N GLY A 178 -13.86 -2.71 24.51
CA GLY A 178 -13.84 -2.91 23.05
C GLY A 178 -12.97 -1.88 22.31
N THR A 179 -13.02 -0.62 22.73
CA THR A 179 -12.25 0.47 22.10
C THR A 179 -10.75 0.40 22.42
N ALA A 180 -10.37 -0.13 23.58
CA ALA A 180 -8.97 -0.33 23.93
C ALA A 180 -8.33 -1.48 23.12
N ILE A 181 -9.08 -2.56 22.88
CA ILE A 181 -8.63 -3.71 22.07
C ILE A 181 -8.54 -3.31 20.59
N SER A 182 -9.58 -2.67 20.06
CA SER A 182 -9.58 -2.09 18.70
C SER A 182 -8.39 -1.15 18.49
N GLY A 183 -8.16 -0.22 19.42
CA GLY A 183 -7.02 0.71 19.34
C GLY A 183 -5.66 0.02 19.39
N PHE A 184 -5.51 -1.07 20.13
CA PHE A 184 -4.26 -1.85 20.16
C PHE A 184 -4.03 -2.60 18.84
N LEU A 185 -5.10 -3.16 18.25
CA LEU A 185 -5.02 -3.86 16.96
C LEU A 185 -4.69 -2.90 15.80
N SER A 186 -5.29 -1.71 15.75
CA SER A 186 -4.96 -0.71 14.72
C SER A 186 -3.50 -0.20 14.82
N ILE A 187 -2.92 -0.19 16.03
CA ILE A 187 -1.50 0.16 16.22
C ILE A 187 -0.58 -0.96 15.71
N LEU A 188 -0.93 -2.23 15.95
CA LEU A 188 -0.18 -3.38 15.42
C LEU A 188 -0.24 -3.42 13.89
N GLU A 189 -1.39 -3.11 13.30
CA GLU A 189 -1.61 -3.02 11.86
C GLU A 189 -0.76 -1.91 11.21
N SER A 190 -0.76 -0.73 11.82
CA SER A 190 0.10 0.39 11.42
C SER A 190 1.59 0.01 11.45
N PHE A 191 1.99 -0.79 12.45
CA PHE A 191 3.36 -1.25 12.60
C PHE A 191 3.75 -2.30 11.54
N PHE A 192 2.83 -3.18 11.17
CA PHE A 192 3.04 -4.19 10.14
C PHE A 192 3.18 -3.55 8.75
N MET A 193 2.32 -2.57 8.44
CA MET A 193 2.41 -1.78 7.21
C MET A 193 3.72 -1.00 7.13
N TYR A 194 4.16 -0.38 8.23
CA TYR A 194 5.45 0.31 8.29
C TYR A 194 6.64 -0.64 8.01
N LYS A 195 6.61 -1.87 8.52
CA LYS A 195 7.64 -2.88 8.22
C LYS A 195 7.63 -3.35 6.76
N LYS A 196 6.45 -3.51 6.15
CA LYS A 196 6.30 -3.86 4.74
C LYS A 196 6.88 -2.74 3.86
N TYR A 197 6.55 -1.49 4.16
CA TYR A 197 7.03 -0.30 3.46
C TYR A 197 8.55 -0.14 3.56
N LYS A 198 9.14 -0.36 4.76
CA LYS A 198 10.60 -0.29 4.98
C LYS A 198 11.38 -1.41 4.26
N LYS A 199 10.74 -2.55 3.95
CA LYS A 199 11.35 -3.60 3.13
C LYS A 199 11.33 -3.24 1.65
N ALA A 200 10.22 -2.68 1.16
CA ALA A 200 10.10 -2.22 -0.22
C ALA A 200 11.09 -1.09 -0.53
N SER A 201 11.24 -0.10 0.36
CA SER A 201 12.15 1.03 0.15
C SER A 201 13.64 0.66 0.15
N LYS A 202 14.00 -0.52 0.67
CA LYS A 202 15.39 -1.02 0.65
C LYS A 202 15.72 -1.79 -0.63
N GLN A 203 14.71 -2.31 -1.33
CA GLN A 203 14.92 -3.02 -2.60
C GLN A 203 15.17 -2.03 -3.75
N GLU A 204 14.52 -0.86 -3.73
CA GLU A 204 14.76 0.19 -4.75
C GLU A 204 16.18 0.78 -4.68
N THR A 205 16.78 0.90 -3.49
CA THR A 205 18.16 1.43 -3.35
C THR A 205 19.26 0.46 -3.80
N THR A 206 18.92 -0.78 -4.15
CA THR A 206 19.91 -1.80 -4.59
C THR A 206 19.87 -2.11 -6.09
N VAL A 207 18.92 -1.54 -6.85
CA VAL A 207 18.79 -1.79 -8.29
C VAL A 207 19.54 -0.74 -9.14
N GLU A 208 19.88 0.44 -8.59
CA GLU A 208 20.66 1.45 -9.34
C GLU A 208 22.19 1.44 -9.12
N ALA A 209 22.72 0.56 -8.26
CA ALA A 209 24.18 0.49 -8.03
C ALA A 209 24.87 -0.66 -8.83
N GLY A 210 24.16 -1.32 -9.74
CA GLY A 210 24.58 -2.57 -10.38
C GLY A 210 24.77 -2.50 -11.89
N ALA A 211 25.27 -1.39 -12.44
CA ALA A 211 25.70 -1.29 -13.83
C ALA A 211 26.99 -0.45 -13.94
N GLY A 212 28.06 -0.95 -13.34
CA GLY A 212 29.41 -0.41 -13.50
C GLY A 212 30.38 -1.58 -13.68
N GLY A 213 30.85 -1.75 -14.91
CA GLY A 213 31.68 -2.87 -15.33
C GLY A 213 32.99 -2.98 -14.55
N LYS A 214 33.35 -4.23 -14.22
CA LYS A 214 34.71 -4.60 -13.83
C LYS A 214 35.63 -4.48 -15.07
N ALA A 215 36.43 -3.42 -15.12
CA ALA A 215 37.67 -3.40 -15.89
C ALA A 215 38.84 -3.74 -14.95
N GLY A 216 39.79 -4.49 -15.49
CA GLY A 216 40.78 -5.29 -14.74
C GLY A 216 41.74 -4.55 -13.83
N GLU A 217 42.23 -5.29 -12.85
CA GLU A 217 43.39 -4.98 -12.03
C GLU A 217 44.64 -5.04 -12.91
N GLY A 218 45.21 -3.87 -13.20
CA GLY A 218 46.60 -3.70 -13.62
C GLY A 218 47.36 -3.03 -12.48
N GLU A 219 48.46 -3.67 -12.06
CA GLU A 219 49.41 -3.16 -11.09
C GLU A 219 49.97 -1.79 -11.55
N GLY A 220 49.97 -0.81 -10.65
CA GLY A 220 50.47 0.53 -10.96
C GLY A 220 50.70 1.37 -9.70
N SER A 221 51.96 1.44 -9.29
CA SER A 221 52.53 2.35 -8.30
C SER A 221 52.31 3.83 -8.63
N GLY A 222 51.94 4.64 -7.63
CA GLY A 222 51.92 6.12 -7.71
C GLY A 222 50.97 6.72 -6.68
N LEU A 223 51.41 7.06 -5.46
CA LEU A 223 52.04 8.31 -5.08
C LEU A 223 51.17 9.57 -5.32
N GLY A 224 50.47 10.01 -4.26
CA GLY A 224 50.39 11.44 -3.93
C GLY A 224 49.05 12.19 -4.07
N ILE A 225 48.79 13.00 -3.03
CA ILE A 225 48.13 14.32 -3.02
C ILE A 225 46.59 14.31 -2.85
N LEU A 226 46.03 14.59 -1.65
CA LEU A 226 45.71 15.89 -1.00
C LEU A 226 44.52 16.65 -1.62
N GLY A 227 43.45 16.82 -0.82
CA GLY A 227 42.71 18.09 -0.72
C GLY A 227 41.35 18.23 -1.41
N GLY A 228 40.27 18.17 -0.62
CA GLY A 228 39.46 19.36 -0.24
C GLY A 228 38.43 19.99 -1.21
N PHE A 229 37.28 20.35 -0.62
CA PHE A 229 36.26 21.34 -1.06
C PHE A 229 35.46 20.98 -2.34
N GLY A 230 34.16 21.24 -2.50
CA GLY A 230 33.19 22.11 -1.84
C GLY A 230 32.28 22.73 -2.92
N GLY A 231 30.96 22.85 -2.67
CA GLY A 231 29.97 23.53 -3.53
C GLY A 231 28.77 22.61 -3.83
N VAL A 232 27.51 22.84 -3.46
CA VAL A 232 26.67 24.04 -3.24
C VAL A 232 26.57 24.96 -4.46
N LEU A 233 25.49 24.77 -5.22
CA LEU A 233 24.69 25.66 -6.09
C LEU A 233 23.99 24.72 -7.09
N GLY A 234 22.70 24.75 -7.37
CA GLY A 234 21.68 25.79 -7.37
C GLY A 234 20.75 25.49 -8.56
N ASN A 235 19.52 26.05 -8.53
CA ASN A 235 18.45 25.98 -9.56
C ASN A 235 17.58 24.71 -9.44
N ALA A 236 16.32 24.72 -9.01
CA ALA A 236 15.20 25.66 -9.16
C ALA A 236 14.86 25.98 -10.63
N LEU A 237 13.56 25.81 -10.91
CA LEU A 237 12.74 26.55 -11.88
C LEU A 237 12.29 25.78 -13.14
N GLU A 238 10.96 25.73 -13.28
CA GLU A 238 10.17 25.64 -14.52
C GLU A 238 10.35 24.38 -15.39
N GLY A 239 9.32 23.71 -15.89
CA GLY A 239 7.91 24.06 -16.06
C GLY A 239 7.40 23.32 -17.29
N LEU A 240 6.08 23.11 -17.35
CA LEU A 240 5.27 22.92 -18.57
C LEU A 240 5.52 21.69 -19.47
N GLY A 241 4.47 20.85 -19.53
CA GLY A 241 3.77 20.62 -20.79
C GLY A 241 4.20 19.43 -21.67
N GLY A 242 3.23 18.55 -21.95
CA GLY A 242 3.29 17.49 -22.96
C GLY A 242 2.70 16.21 -22.38
N ILE A 243 1.42 15.84 -22.57
CA ILE A 243 0.76 15.44 -23.83
C ILE A 243 1.72 14.64 -24.72
N GLY A 244 1.57 13.31 -24.72
CA GLY A 244 2.25 12.47 -25.70
C GLY A 244 2.15 10.98 -25.40
N GLY A 245 1.16 10.33 -26.02
CA GLY A 245 1.37 9.04 -26.69
C GLY A 245 1.47 7.78 -25.84
N ILE A 246 0.33 7.12 -25.68
CA ILE A 246 0.25 5.67 -25.51
C ILE A 246 0.76 5.04 -26.82
N GLY A 247 1.92 4.38 -26.76
CA GLY A 247 2.50 3.62 -27.86
C GLY A 247 2.83 2.21 -27.40
N ASN A 248 1.91 1.28 -27.68
CA ASN A 248 2.14 -0.16 -27.63
C ASN A 248 3.36 -0.51 -28.49
N MET A 249 4.42 -1.04 -27.88
CA MET A 249 5.48 -1.75 -28.59
C MET A 249 5.48 -3.21 -28.14
N LEU A 250 4.56 -3.99 -28.71
CA LEU A 250 4.63 -5.44 -28.73
C LEU A 250 5.69 -5.83 -29.78
N GLY A 251 6.83 -6.31 -29.31
CA GLY A 251 7.89 -6.89 -30.14
C GLY A 251 8.41 -8.16 -29.48
N ILE A 252 7.62 -9.24 -29.56
CA ILE A 252 8.04 -10.59 -29.20
C ILE A 252 8.39 -11.31 -30.50
N SER A 253 9.65 -11.28 -30.90
CA SER A 253 10.21 -12.23 -31.87
C SER A 253 10.90 -13.35 -31.10
N GLY A 254 10.17 -14.45 -30.91
CA GLY A 254 10.74 -15.70 -30.44
C GLY A 254 11.29 -16.49 -31.62
N GLU A 255 12.60 -16.51 -31.78
CA GLU A 255 13.32 -17.49 -32.58
C GLU A 255 13.81 -18.60 -31.64
N ASN A 256 13.22 -19.79 -31.77
CA ASN A 256 13.74 -21.02 -31.19
C ASN A 256 13.80 -22.08 -32.28
N HIS A 257 15.03 -22.52 -32.55
CA HIS A 257 15.47 -23.90 -32.78
C HIS A 257 14.56 -24.88 -33.53
N SER A 258 15.04 -25.38 -34.69
CA SER A 258 15.33 -26.82 -34.88
C SER A 258 15.82 -27.12 -36.30
N GLU A 259 17.12 -27.35 -36.49
CA GLU A 259 17.63 -28.16 -37.60
C GLU A 259 18.53 -29.26 -37.01
N HIS A 260 17.94 -30.44 -36.89
CA HIS A 260 18.64 -31.74 -36.90
C HIS A 260 19.31 -31.88 -38.28
N GLY A 261 20.58 -32.22 -38.40
CA GLY A 261 21.18 -33.45 -37.89
C GLY A 261 21.34 -34.43 -39.06
N GLU A 262 22.22 -34.09 -40.01
CA GLU A 262 22.63 -34.97 -41.11
C GLU A 262 23.56 -36.06 -40.57
N ASN A 263 23.06 -37.29 -40.53
CA ASN A 263 23.84 -38.47 -40.16
C ASN A 263 24.25 -39.24 -41.43
N HIS A 264 25.55 -39.50 -41.47
CA HIS A 264 26.33 -40.45 -42.26
C HIS A 264 25.61 -41.69 -42.82
N SER A 265 26.00 -42.07 -44.04
CA SER A 265 26.30 -43.47 -44.37
C SER A 265 27.41 -43.56 -45.41
N GLU A 266 28.65 -43.66 -44.91
CA GLU A 266 29.78 -44.29 -45.59
C GLU A 266 29.61 -45.82 -45.53
N HIS A 267 29.72 -46.48 -46.68
CA HIS A 267 30.14 -47.88 -46.86
C HIS A 267 30.42 -47.99 -48.37
N GLY A 268 31.58 -48.39 -48.87
CA GLY A 268 32.62 -49.24 -48.31
C GLY A 268 33.04 -50.14 -49.47
N GLU A 269 34.23 -49.89 -50.02
CA GLU A 269 34.91 -50.72 -51.02
C GLU A 269 34.99 -52.18 -50.53
N ASN A 270 34.92 -53.15 -51.45
CA ASN A 270 35.69 -54.38 -51.30
C ASN A 270 35.90 -55.15 -52.61
N HIS A 271 37.15 -55.57 -52.74
CA HIS A 271 37.82 -56.31 -53.81
C HIS A 271 37.30 -57.74 -54.03
N SER A 272 37.52 -58.29 -55.23
CA SER A 272 38.41 -59.45 -55.40
C SER A 272 38.80 -59.68 -56.86
N GLU A 273 40.11 -59.64 -57.07
CA GLU A 273 40.84 -60.20 -58.22
C GLU A 273 40.95 -61.74 -58.10
N HIS A 274 41.35 -62.37 -59.22
CA HIS A 274 42.13 -63.61 -59.38
C HIS A 274 41.50 -64.91 -59.93
N GLY A 275 42.27 -65.52 -60.87
CA GLY A 275 42.21 -66.90 -61.35
C GLY A 275 41.75 -67.00 -62.82
N GLN A 276 42.56 -66.77 -63.87
CA GLN A 276 43.67 -67.57 -64.43
C GLN A 276 43.35 -69.03 -64.82
N ASN A 277 43.76 -69.37 -66.06
CA ASN A 277 43.89 -70.67 -66.74
C ASN A 277 42.61 -71.17 -67.44
N GLY A 278 42.54 -71.43 -68.75
CA GLY A 278 43.58 -71.68 -69.75
C GLY A 278 43.78 -73.20 -69.93
N GLU A 279 43.39 -73.67 -71.12
CA GLU A 279 43.79 -74.94 -71.77
C GLU A 279 43.13 -76.23 -71.22
N ASP A 280 42.19 -76.83 -71.98
CA ASP A 280 42.47 -77.90 -72.96
C ASP A 280 41.21 -78.66 -73.43
N ASP A 281 41.31 -79.13 -74.68
CA ASP A 281 40.68 -80.31 -75.28
C ASP A 281 39.19 -80.33 -75.66
N GLU A 282 38.99 -80.00 -76.93
CA GLU A 282 38.26 -80.74 -77.97
C GLU A 282 37.68 -82.11 -77.58
N GLU A 283 36.37 -82.16 -77.40
CA GLU A 283 35.46 -83.31 -77.63
C GLU A 283 34.06 -82.66 -77.74
N ASP A 284 33.12 -83.04 -78.60
CA ASP A 284 33.08 -83.84 -79.82
C ASP A 284 31.62 -83.65 -80.28
N GLU A 285 31.40 -83.50 -81.57
CA GLU A 285 30.11 -83.11 -82.18
C GLU A 285 29.04 -84.19 -81.98
N GLU A 286 28.08 -84.03 -81.06
CA GLU A 286 26.84 -84.84 -81.03
C GLU A 286 25.74 -84.26 -80.09
N LYS A 287 25.32 -83.00 -80.27
CA LYS A 287 24.13 -82.41 -79.61
C LYS A 287 23.49 -81.31 -80.45
N GLU A 288 22.79 -81.65 -81.52
CA GLU A 288 21.99 -80.67 -82.28
C GLU A 288 20.47 -80.87 -82.12
N ASP A 289 20.01 -81.89 -81.38
CA ASP A 289 18.58 -82.18 -81.18
C ASP A 289 18.05 -81.87 -79.75
N ASP A 290 18.91 -81.49 -78.79
CA ASP A 290 18.53 -81.12 -77.40
C ASP A 290 18.35 -79.58 -77.21
N ASP A 291 18.86 -78.76 -78.12
CA ASP A 291 18.86 -77.28 -78.00
C ASP A 291 17.46 -76.67 -78.16
N ASP A 292 16.58 -77.30 -78.95
CA ASP A 292 15.22 -76.82 -79.16
C ASP A 292 14.35 -76.93 -77.89
N GLU A 293 14.59 -77.94 -77.03
CA GLU A 293 13.85 -78.12 -75.77
C GLU A 293 14.32 -77.14 -74.69
N GLU A 294 15.61 -76.77 -74.68
CA GLU A 294 16.13 -75.73 -73.81
C GLU A 294 15.62 -74.34 -74.21
N GLU A 295 15.55 -74.05 -75.52
CA GLU A 295 15.01 -72.77 -76.00
C GLU A 295 13.51 -72.61 -75.68
N GLU A 296 12.72 -73.69 -75.76
CA GLU A 296 11.31 -73.66 -75.36
C GLU A 296 11.12 -73.44 -73.86
N LYS A 297 11.93 -74.09 -73.01
CA LYS A 297 11.97 -73.86 -71.56
C LYS A 297 12.39 -72.44 -71.21
N GLU A 298 13.35 -71.87 -71.94
CA GLU A 298 13.79 -70.48 -71.72
C GLU A 298 12.70 -69.48 -72.10
N ARG A 299 11.99 -69.69 -73.22
CA ARG A 299 10.83 -68.89 -73.61
C ARG A 299 9.67 -69.01 -72.61
N GLU A 300 9.45 -70.18 -72.00
CA GLU A 300 8.44 -70.35 -70.96
C GLU A 300 8.83 -69.62 -69.66
N MET A 301 10.08 -69.75 -69.21
CA MET A 301 10.61 -68.99 -68.06
C MET A 301 10.56 -67.47 -68.31
N GLU A 302 10.81 -66.99 -69.52
CA GLU A 302 10.71 -65.58 -69.86
C GLU A 302 9.26 -65.07 -69.75
N ARG A 303 8.28 -65.84 -70.26
CA ARG A 303 6.85 -65.53 -70.11
C ARG A 303 6.41 -65.53 -68.64
N GLU A 304 6.94 -66.45 -67.82
CA GLU A 304 6.65 -66.47 -66.38
C GLU A 304 7.22 -65.24 -65.67
N ARG A 305 8.48 -64.87 -65.97
CA ARG A 305 9.11 -63.64 -65.47
C ARG A 305 8.35 -62.38 -65.90
N GLU A 306 7.80 -62.34 -67.11
CA GLU A 306 6.98 -61.22 -67.58
C GLU A 306 5.65 -61.13 -66.80
N ARG A 307 4.97 -62.25 -66.56
CA ARG A 307 3.76 -62.31 -65.72
C ARG A 307 4.05 -61.85 -64.29
N GLU A 308 5.16 -62.29 -63.70
CA GLU A 308 5.58 -61.86 -62.35
C GLU A 308 5.86 -60.35 -62.30
N ARG A 309 6.54 -59.80 -63.31
CA ARG A 309 6.78 -58.34 -63.42
C ARG A 309 5.47 -57.57 -63.54
N GLU A 310 4.52 -58.06 -64.32
CA GLU A 310 3.21 -57.41 -64.46
C GLU A 310 2.40 -57.48 -63.15
N GLU A 311 2.42 -58.61 -62.46
CA GLU A 311 1.74 -58.77 -61.16
C GLU A 311 2.33 -57.84 -60.10
N ARG A 312 3.67 -57.78 -59.97
CA ARG A 312 4.35 -56.83 -59.09
C ARG A 312 4.01 -55.37 -59.43
N LYS A 313 3.85 -55.03 -60.72
CA LYS A 313 3.45 -53.69 -61.15
C LYS A 313 2.01 -53.37 -60.72
N ARG A 314 1.08 -54.32 -60.90
CA ARG A 314 -0.32 -54.19 -60.44
C ARG A 314 -0.43 -54.10 -58.92
N GLU A 315 0.40 -54.83 -58.19
CA GLU A 315 0.47 -54.75 -56.72
C GLU A 315 0.95 -53.38 -56.24
N ARG A 316 2.04 -52.86 -56.82
CA ARG A 316 2.54 -51.51 -56.52
C ARG A 316 1.49 -50.43 -56.81
N GLU A 317 0.75 -50.53 -57.91
CA GLU A 317 -0.32 -49.59 -58.23
C GLU A 317 -1.47 -49.65 -57.22
N ARG A 318 -1.86 -50.86 -56.76
CA ARG A 318 -2.87 -51.02 -55.70
C ARG A 318 -2.40 -50.42 -54.38
N GLU A 319 -1.13 -50.63 -54.02
CA GLU A 319 -0.56 -50.07 -52.81
C GLU A 319 -0.48 -48.53 -52.86
N GLU A 320 -0.09 -47.97 -54.00
CA GLU A 320 -0.03 -46.53 -54.22
C GLU A 320 -1.41 -45.89 -54.11
N ARG A 321 -2.44 -46.48 -54.76
CA ARG A 321 -3.84 -46.02 -54.63
C ARG A 321 -4.34 -46.11 -53.18
N LYS A 322 -3.90 -47.12 -52.41
CA LYS A 322 -4.25 -47.25 -50.98
C LYS A 322 -3.59 -46.15 -50.14
N ARG A 323 -2.30 -45.89 -50.35
CA ARG A 323 -1.56 -44.81 -49.68
C ARG A 323 -2.11 -43.43 -50.03
N GLU A 324 -2.55 -43.21 -51.26
CA GLU A 324 -3.18 -41.96 -51.69
C GLU A 324 -4.53 -41.73 -50.98
N ARG A 325 -5.37 -42.76 -50.90
CA ARG A 325 -6.65 -42.70 -50.15
C ARG A 325 -6.41 -42.38 -48.67
N GLU A 326 -5.44 -43.03 -48.06
CA GLU A 326 -5.09 -42.78 -46.65
C GLU A 326 -4.57 -41.34 -46.43
N ARG A 327 -3.72 -40.83 -47.33
CA ARG A 327 -3.26 -39.43 -47.28
C ARG A 327 -4.43 -38.45 -47.40
N LYS A 328 -5.38 -38.72 -48.30
CA LYS A 328 -6.58 -37.88 -48.49
C LYS A 328 -7.51 -37.92 -47.27
N GLU A 329 -7.65 -39.08 -46.63
CA GLU A 329 -8.44 -39.24 -45.43
C GLU A 329 -7.82 -38.51 -44.23
N ARG A 330 -6.51 -38.70 -43.99
CA ARG A 330 -5.77 -37.94 -42.95
C ARG A 330 -5.84 -36.42 -43.17
N LYS A 331 -5.83 -35.96 -44.43
CA LYS A 331 -5.97 -34.53 -44.74
C LYS A 331 -7.36 -34.00 -44.35
N ARG A 332 -8.43 -34.74 -44.66
CA ARG A 332 -9.81 -34.39 -44.27
C ARG A 332 -10.01 -34.44 -42.76
N GLU A 333 -9.36 -35.37 -42.07
CA GLU A 333 -9.42 -35.47 -40.61
C GLU A 333 -8.78 -34.25 -39.95
N ARG A 334 -7.58 -33.85 -40.39
CA ARG A 334 -6.92 -32.61 -39.92
C ARG A 334 -7.74 -31.36 -40.20
N GLU A 335 -8.44 -31.31 -41.33
CA GLU A 335 -9.32 -30.19 -41.68
C GLU A 335 -10.52 -30.07 -40.72
N ARG A 336 -11.17 -31.20 -40.40
CA ARG A 336 -12.24 -31.26 -39.39
C ARG A 336 -11.74 -30.90 -37.99
N GLU A 337 -10.52 -31.29 -37.64
CA GLU A 337 -9.92 -30.95 -36.35
C GLU A 337 -9.66 -29.44 -36.24
N MET A 338 -9.07 -28.82 -37.27
CA MET A 338 -8.89 -27.36 -37.32
C MET A 338 -10.22 -26.60 -37.29
N GLU A 339 -11.28 -27.13 -37.90
CA GLU A 339 -12.62 -26.53 -37.85
C GLU A 339 -13.20 -26.54 -36.42
N ARG A 340 -13.12 -27.68 -35.72
CA ARG A 340 -13.52 -27.79 -34.30
C ARG A 340 -12.70 -26.87 -33.39
N GLU A 341 -11.41 -26.72 -33.68
CA GLU A 341 -10.55 -25.81 -32.91
C GLU A 341 -10.95 -24.34 -33.11
N ARG A 342 -11.27 -23.93 -34.34
CA ARG A 342 -11.78 -22.59 -34.63
C ARG A 342 -13.11 -22.33 -33.91
N GLU A 343 -14.02 -23.29 -33.95
CA GLU A 343 -15.32 -23.18 -33.26
C GLU A 343 -15.13 -23.05 -31.74
N ARG A 344 -14.23 -23.84 -31.14
CA ARG A 344 -13.92 -23.75 -29.70
C ARG A 344 -13.36 -22.37 -29.34
N LYS A 345 -12.44 -21.85 -30.15
CA LYS A 345 -11.83 -20.53 -29.96
C LYS A 345 -12.83 -19.39 -30.14
N GLU A 346 -13.80 -19.54 -31.03
CA GLU A 346 -14.87 -18.56 -31.22
C GLU A 346 -15.81 -18.51 -30.02
N ARG A 347 -16.25 -19.67 -29.51
CA ARG A 347 -17.06 -19.76 -28.28
C ARG A 347 -16.32 -19.20 -27.06
N GLU A 348 -15.01 -19.40 -26.97
CA GLU A 348 -14.20 -18.85 -25.88
C GLU A 348 -14.16 -17.32 -25.91
N ARG A 349 -13.99 -16.72 -27.10
CA ARG A 349 -14.07 -15.25 -27.28
C ARG A 349 -15.45 -14.69 -26.98
N GLU A 350 -16.51 -15.45 -27.27
CA GLU A 350 -17.88 -15.04 -26.95
C GLU A 350 -18.13 -15.03 -25.44
N MET A 351 -17.71 -16.09 -24.73
CA MET A 351 -17.75 -16.13 -23.25
C MET A 351 -16.89 -15.04 -22.61
N GLU A 352 -15.73 -14.71 -23.18
CA GLU A 352 -14.88 -13.63 -22.69
C GLU A 352 -15.58 -12.27 -22.81
N LYS A 353 -16.21 -11.98 -23.95
CA LYS A 353 -17.01 -10.76 -24.15
C LYS A 353 -18.22 -10.70 -23.21
N GLU A 354 -18.85 -11.83 -22.92
CA GLU A 354 -19.96 -11.88 -21.97
C GLU A 354 -19.51 -11.54 -20.54
N ARG A 355 -18.38 -12.11 -20.10
CA ARG A 355 -17.76 -11.77 -18.80
C ARG A 355 -17.35 -10.31 -18.72
N GLU A 356 -16.85 -9.73 -19.81
CA GLU A 356 -16.50 -8.31 -19.87
C GLU A 356 -17.72 -7.41 -19.66
N ARG A 357 -18.85 -7.71 -20.33
CA ARG A 357 -20.12 -7.00 -20.12
C ARG A 357 -20.71 -7.18 -18.72
N GLU A 358 -20.48 -8.33 -18.10
CA GLU A 358 -20.89 -8.56 -16.71
C GLU A 358 -20.07 -7.72 -15.74
N LEU A 359 -18.75 -7.65 -15.93
CA LEU A 359 -17.87 -6.78 -15.14
C LEU A 359 -18.19 -5.29 -15.34
N GLU A 360 -18.55 -4.88 -16.55
CA GLU A 360 -18.99 -3.51 -16.82
C GLU A 360 -20.27 -3.16 -16.04
N ARG A 361 -21.28 -4.04 -16.06
CA ARG A 361 -22.50 -3.87 -15.26
C ARG A 361 -22.22 -3.80 -13.77
N GLN A 362 -21.32 -4.64 -13.25
CA GLN A 362 -20.93 -4.58 -11.84
C GLN A 362 -20.27 -3.24 -11.46
N ARG A 363 -19.42 -2.69 -12.34
CA ARG A 363 -18.80 -1.38 -12.11
C ARG A 363 -19.82 -0.25 -12.10
N GLU A 364 -20.79 -0.30 -13.01
CA GLU A 364 -21.88 0.69 -13.09
C GLU A 364 -22.78 0.64 -11.83
N ASP A 365 -23.09 -0.56 -11.33
CA ASP A 365 -23.87 -0.73 -10.11
C ASP A 365 -23.10 -0.25 -8.87
N GLU A 366 -21.80 -0.54 -8.77
CA GLU A 366 -20.94 -0.05 -7.70
C GLU A 366 -20.82 1.49 -7.74
N GLU A 367 -20.75 2.09 -8.93
CA GLU A 367 -20.74 3.55 -9.08
C GLU A 367 -22.06 4.19 -8.63
N ARG A 368 -23.20 3.61 -9.01
CA ARG A 368 -24.52 4.03 -8.52
C ARG A 368 -24.66 3.92 -7.01
N GLU A 369 -24.12 2.87 -6.40
CA GLU A 369 -24.13 2.69 -4.94
C GLU A 369 -23.30 3.78 -4.24
N ARG A 370 -22.11 4.08 -4.75
CA ARG A 370 -21.28 5.18 -4.23
C ARG A 370 -21.95 6.55 -4.38
N GLU A 371 -22.71 6.77 -5.45
CA GLU A 371 -23.45 8.02 -5.64
C GLU A 371 -24.60 8.16 -4.62
N MET A 372 -25.37 7.09 -4.40
CA MET A 372 -26.41 7.05 -3.38
C MET A 372 -25.84 7.24 -1.96
N GLU A 373 -24.66 6.68 -1.67
CA GLU A 373 -24.02 6.86 -0.36
C GLU A 373 -23.61 8.33 -0.14
N LYS A 374 -23.03 8.98 -1.16
CA LYS A 374 -22.72 10.43 -1.10
C LYS A 374 -23.96 11.29 -0.92
N GLU A 375 -25.09 10.92 -1.53
CA GLU A 375 -26.35 11.64 -1.35
C GLU A 375 -26.86 11.54 0.09
N ARG A 376 -26.85 10.33 0.66
CA ARG A 376 -27.20 10.11 2.08
C ARG A 376 -26.29 10.88 3.03
N GLU A 377 -25.00 10.96 2.73
CA GLU A 377 -24.04 11.73 3.52
C GLU A 377 -24.38 13.24 3.51
N ARG A 378 -24.70 13.81 2.35
CA ARG A 378 -25.13 15.22 2.25
C ARG A 378 -26.46 15.48 2.95
N GLU A 379 -27.37 14.51 2.99
CA GLU A 379 -28.60 14.61 3.75
C GLU A 379 -28.34 14.63 5.25
N LEU A 380 -27.47 13.75 5.75
CA LEU A 380 -27.05 13.74 7.15
C LEU A 380 -26.30 15.02 7.54
N GLU A 381 -25.49 15.58 6.64
CA GLU A 381 -24.83 16.87 6.88
C GLU A 381 -25.85 18.00 7.04
N ARG A 382 -26.86 18.08 6.16
CA ARG A 382 -27.96 19.06 6.28
C ARG A 382 -28.71 18.92 7.60
N GLN A 383 -29.02 17.70 8.03
CA GLN A 383 -29.68 17.47 9.32
C GLN A 383 -28.84 17.96 10.51
N ARG A 384 -27.52 17.75 10.47
CA ARG A 384 -26.61 18.26 11.52
C ARG A 384 -26.55 19.79 11.54
N GLU A 385 -26.52 20.42 10.37
CA GLU A 385 -26.55 21.88 10.26
C GLU A 385 -27.85 22.46 10.85
N ASP A 386 -29.00 21.86 10.54
CA ASP A 386 -30.30 22.27 11.07
C ASP A 386 -30.35 22.12 12.61
N GLU A 387 -29.88 20.99 13.14
CA GLU A 387 -29.77 20.78 14.59
C GLU A 387 -28.86 21.81 15.28
N GLU A 388 -27.72 22.15 14.68
CA GLU A 388 -26.80 23.16 15.20
C GLU A 388 -27.43 24.56 15.17
N GLU A 389 -28.20 24.86 14.12
CA GLU A 389 -28.93 26.12 13.99
C GLU A 389 -30.02 26.25 15.07
N GLU A 390 -30.75 25.18 15.36
CA GLU A 390 -31.74 25.13 16.44
C GLU A 390 -31.09 25.34 17.81
N LYS A 391 -30.00 24.62 18.11
CA LYS A 391 -29.21 24.78 19.34
C LYS A 391 -28.70 26.22 19.48
N TRP A 392 -28.29 26.85 18.38
CA TRP A 392 -27.86 28.26 18.38
C TRP A 392 -29.03 29.22 18.67
N LYS A 393 -30.18 29.02 18.03
CA LYS A 393 -31.41 29.80 18.27
C LYS A 393 -31.84 29.68 19.75
N GLU A 394 -31.76 28.49 20.33
CA GLU A 394 -32.07 28.26 21.75
C GLU A 394 -31.11 29.01 22.68
N ARG A 395 -29.79 28.88 22.49
CA ARG A 395 -28.79 29.63 23.27
C ARG A 395 -29.01 31.13 23.19
N ARG A 396 -29.40 31.65 22.02
CA ARG A 396 -29.72 33.07 21.82
C ARG A 396 -30.96 33.50 22.61
N ARG A 397 -32.02 32.69 22.62
CA ARG A 397 -33.23 32.92 23.43
C ARG A 397 -32.90 32.91 24.93
N GLU A 398 -32.09 31.95 25.38
CA GLU A 398 -31.68 31.85 26.78
C GLU A 398 -30.85 33.07 27.23
N LYS A 399 -29.88 33.50 26.41
CA LYS A 399 -29.07 34.70 26.65
C LYS A 399 -29.93 35.97 26.75
N ARG A 400 -30.97 36.10 25.90
CA ARG A 400 -31.96 37.20 25.98
C ARG A 400 -32.73 37.15 27.31
N LYS A 401 -33.21 35.98 27.74
CA LYS A 401 -33.89 35.81 29.05
C LYS A 401 -32.99 36.19 30.23
N ARG A 402 -31.74 35.72 30.25
CA ARG A 402 -30.74 36.06 31.30
C ARG A 402 -30.45 37.56 31.35
N ASN A 403 -30.25 38.19 30.19
CA ASN A 403 -30.02 39.64 30.10
C ASN A 403 -31.24 40.46 30.55
N GLY A 404 -32.45 40.01 30.20
CA GLY A 404 -33.70 40.62 30.67
C GLY A 404 -33.82 40.61 32.20
N LYS A 405 -33.55 39.46 32.84
CA LYS A 405 -33.52 39.33 34.31
C LYS A 405 -32.49 40.27 34.95
N ARG A 406 -31.27 40.34 34.41
CA ARG A 406 -30.20 41.25 34.89
C ARG A 406 -30.60 42.73 34.79
N LYS A 407 -31.23 43.15 33.68
CA LYS A 407 -31.73 44.53 33.52
C LYS A 407 -32.82 44.87 34.54
N ARG A 408 -33.79 43.97 34.76
CA ARG A 408 -34.84 44.14 35.79
C ARG A 408 -34.25 44.25 37.20
N LYS A 409 -33.28 43.40 37.55
CA LYS A 409 -32.57 43.46 38.84
C LYS A 409 -31.86 44.80 39.03
N ARG A 410 -31.05 45.24 38.04
CA ARG A 410 -30.39 46.56 38.07
C ARG A 410 -31.37 47.74 38.23
N LYS A 411 -32.55 47.67 37.59
CA LYS A 411 -33.60 48.69 37.74
C LYS A 411 -34.14 48.73 39.17
N LYS A 412 -34.46 47.57 39.75
CA LYS A 412 -34.90 47.43 41.16
C LYS A 412 -33.84 47.94 42.13
N ASP A 413 -32.58 47.57 41.95
CA ASP A 413 -31.48 47.99 42.82
C ASP A 413 -31.24 49.51 42.73
N LYS A 414 -31.32 50.09 41.52
CA LYS A 414 -31.24 51.55 41.32
C LYS A 414 -32.40 52.28 42.00
N GLU A 415 -33.61 51.73 41.98
CA GLU A 415 -34.77 52.30 42.67
C GLU A 415 -34.63 52.21 44.20
N LYS A 416 -34.17 51.07 44.73
CA LYS A 416 -33.85 50.91 46.16
C LYS A 416 -32.81 51.92 46.63
N MET A 417 -31.70 52.06 45.89
CA MET A 417 -30.64 53.02 46.20
C MET A 417 -31.14 54.47 46.18
N LYS A 418 -32.04 54.83 45.26
CA LYS A 418 -32.69 56.16 45.25
C LYS A 418 -33.52 56.40 46.52
N LYS A 419 -34.36 55.43 46.91
CA LYS A 419 -35.19 55.50 48.13
C LYS A 419 -34.32 55.62 49.39
N GLU A 420 -33.22 54.87 49.47
CA GLU A 420 -32.26 54.97 50.58
C GLU A 420 -31.57 56.33 50.62
N LYS A 421 -31.12 56.85 49.47
CA LYS A 421 -30.51 58.18 49.37
C LYS A 421 -31.47 59.29 49.81
N GLU A 422 -32.75 59.19 49.50
CA GLU A 422 -33.78 60.12 49.98
C GLU A 422 -34.02 60.01 51.49
N LYS A 423 -34.04 58.80 52.06
CA LYS A 423 -34.13 58.59 53.51
C LYS A 423 -32.94 59.21 54.25
N TRP A 424 -31.72 59.03 53.74
CA TRP A 424 -30.51 59.66 54.29
C TRP A 424 -30.60 61.19 54.24
N LYS A 425 -30.97 61.77 53.10
CA LYS A 425 -31.18 63.21 52.97
C LYS A 425 -32.21 63.77 53.96
N LYS A 426 -33.30 63.04 54.24
CA LYS A 426 -34.30 63.43 55.25
C LYS A 426 -33.71 63.40 56.67
N LYS A 427 -32.98 62.34 57.03
CA LYS A 427 -32.30 62.22 58.32
C LYS A 427 -31.27 63.33 58.54
N ASP A 428 -30.47 63.66 57.53
CA ASP A 428 -29.48 64.73 57.63
C ASP A 428 -30.14 66.11 57.79
N LYS A 429 -31.23 66.38 57.06
CA LYS A 429 -32.02 67.61 57.25
C LYS A 429 -32.59 67.72 58.67
N GLU A 430 -33.05 66.62 59.24
CA GLU A 430 -33.57 66.59 60.62
C GLU A 430 -32.47 66.81 61.66
N LYS A 431 -31.30 66.17 61.49
CA LYS A 431 -30.12 66.39 62.34
C LYS A 431 -29.68 67.86 62.33
N MET A 432 -29.57 68.46 61.13
CA MET A 432 -29.24 69.88 60.97
C MET A 432 -30.26 70.81 61.66
N LYS A 433 -31.55 70.47 61.64
CA LYS A 433 -32.58 71.25 62.37
C LYS A 433 -32.37 71.15 63.88
N LYS A 434 -32.15 69.94 64.41
CA LYS A 434 -31.89 69.72 65.85
C LYS A 434 -30.62 70.41 66.32
N GLU A 435 -29.55 70.42 65.52
CA GLU A 435 -28.32 71.17 65.84
C GLU A 435 -28.57 72.67 65.90
N LYS A 436 -29.29 73.24 64.92
CA LYS A 436 -29.67 74.66 64.94
C LYS A 436 -30.53 75.04 66.14
N GLU A 437 -31.46 74.18 66.56
CA GLU A 437 -32.27 74.40 67.76
C GLU A 437 -31.42 74.36 69.03
N LYS A 438 -30.49 73.39 69.13
CA LYS A 438 -29.51 73.33 70.23
C LYS A 438 -28.63 74.57 70.30
N GLU A 439 -28.15 75.07 69.16
CA GLU A 439 -27.38 76.33 69.11
C GLU A 439 -28.20 77.53 69.57
N LYS A 440 -29.47 77.64 69.14
CA LYS A 440 -30.37 78.71 69.60
C LYS A 440 -30.59 78.66 71.11
N TRP A 441 -30.76 77.46 71.68
CA TRP A 441 -30.96 77.27 73.11
C TRP A 441 -29.71 77.67 73.91
N LYS A 442 -28.52 77.22 73.46
CA LYS A 442 -27.23 77.63 74.05
C LYS A 442 -26.96 79.13 73.96
N LYS A 443 -27.48 79.83 72.95
CA LYS A 443 -27.37 81.30 72.86
C LYS A 443 -28.26 81.97 73.91
N LYS A 444 -29.52 81.54 74.05
CA LYS A 444 -30.44 82.06 75.08
C LYS A 444 -29.91 81.83 76.50
N GLU A 445 -29.31 80.68 76.75
CA GLU A 445 -28.70 80.34 78.05
C GLU A 445 -27.50 81.24 78.41
N LYS A 446 -26.85 81.88 77.44
CA LYS A 446 -25.76 82.83 77.68
C LYS A 446 -26.23 84.28 77.87
N GLU A 447 -27.47 84.59 77.48
CA GLU A 447 -28.05 85.94 77.58
C GLU A 447 -28.81 86.15 78.89
N ASN A 448 -29.29 85.06 79.50
CA ASN A 448 -29.77 85.02 80.88
C ASN A 448 -28.60 84.79 81.84
#